data_AF-A0A6G7IYT5-F1
#
_entry.id   AF-A0A6G7IYT5-F1
#
_cell.length_a   1.000
_cell.length_b   1.000
_cell.length_c   1.000
_cell.angle_alpha   90.00
_cell.angle_beta   90.00
_cell.angle_gamma   90.00
#
_symmetry.space_group_name_H-M   'P 1'
#
loop_
_entity.id
_entity.type
_entity.pdbx_description
1 polymer ?
#
loop_
_entity_poly.entity_id
_entity_poly.type
_entity_poly.pdbx_seq_one_letter_code
_entity_poly.pdbx_strand_id
1 'polypeptide(L)'
;MIKTLFHIAMTISLTLFISCAKDDTVASPSYISDNKYFSDGDIEVVFENDKSNGINVIFMGDVYFQNHLEASDGIYRKHALNTISYLFNSTPFSQYKKHFNAYIIYAESKLFVSEDKKNEVKTPFGSSVSPDGLPSISNWRAIDGYVSKLTGKPRGEKDLILISIKSHSGGGTAWLNNNVAIFGAEDHRVMLHEVGHAFANLGDEYANESYQPIILQEVANLDSTNNPDLIKWKHFLGLSDYIEVGAYEGGNYRESGFWRPEEQSVMGWGSYFNAPSREAIVKKIMELKKLEYNFKEFLKIDKSNDNSSKKTDSDLENKNSIELKCGVNLQSQ
;
A
#
# COMPACT_ATOMS: atom_id res chain seq x y z
N MET A 1 -52.54 -70.07 0.14
CA MET A 1 -52.51 -68.96 -0.83
C MET A 1 -52.94 -67.70 -0.07
N ILE A 2 -52.07 -66.68 -0.06
CA ILE A 2 -52.25 -65.31 0.49
C ILE A 2 -52.39 -65.21 2.02
N LYS A 3 -51.33 -64.74 2.70
CA LYS A 3 -51.48 -63.85 3.86
C LYS A 3 -50.44 -62.73 3.83
N THR A 4 -50.99 -61.53 3.99
CA THR A 4 -50.56 -60.17 3.71
C THR A 4 -49.37 -59.70 4.57
N LEU A 5 -48.45 -58.97 3.93
CA LEU A 5 -47.40 -58.13 4.54
C LEU A 5 -48.02 -56.97 5.33
N PHE A 6 -47.51 -56.70 6.53
CA PHE A 6 -47.57 -55.38 7.17
C PHE A 6 -46.15 -54.84 7.28
N HIS A 7 -45.86 -53.75 6.57
CA HIS A 7 -44.63 -52.96 6.71
C HIS A 7 -44.85 -51.88 7.77
N ILE A 8 -44.00 -51.84 8.80
CA ILE A 8 -43.86 -50.70 9.71
C ILE A 8 -42.64 -49.92 9.21
N ALA A 9 -42.88 -48.74 8.63
CA ALA A 9 -41.83 -47.80 8.25
C ALA A 9 -41.48 -46.94 9.48
N MET A 10 -40.23 -47.05 9.94
CA MET A 10 -39.66 -46.19 10.98
C MET A 10 -38.92 -45.04 10.29
N THR A 11 -39.53 -43.86 10.27
CA THR A 11 -38.91 -42.64 9.74
C THR A 11 -37.88 -42.09 10.72
N ILE A 12 -36.59 -42.23 10.40
CA ILE A 12 -35.49 -41.56 11.09
C ILE A 12 -35.30 -40.20 10.42
N SER A 13 -35.69 -39.13 11.13
CA SER A 13 -35.43 -37.76 10.72
C SER A 13 -33.98 -37.40 11.05
N LEU A 14 -33.11 -37.44 10.04
CA LEU A 14 -31.72 -37.00 10.14
C LEU A 14 -31.66 -35.50 9.83
N THR A 15 -31.69 -34.65 10.85
CA THR A 15 -31.39 -33.22 10.71
C THR A 15 -29.88 -33.04 10.54
N LEU A 16 -29.44 -32.78 9.30
CA LEU A 16 -28.10 -32.25 9.01
C LEU A 16 -28.01 -30.81 9.50
N PHE A 17 -27.18 -30.55 10.50
CA PHE A 17 -26.66 -29.21 10.77
C PHE A 17 -25.46 -28.99 9.84
N ILE A 18 -25.66 -28.20 8.78
CA ILE A 18 -24.55 -27.66 7.98
C ILE A 18 -24.01 -26.46 8.77
N SER A 19 -22.95 -26.70 9.54
CA SER A 19 -22.13 -25.63 10.09
C SER A 19 -21.23 -25.10 8.97
N CYS A 20 -21.55 -23.93 8.43
CA CYS A 20 -20.59 -23.17 7.62
C CYS A 20 -19.55 -22.54 8.56
N ALA A 21 -18.48 -23.27 8.85
CA ALA A 21 -17.26 -22.66 9.37
C ALA A 21 -16.59 -21.90 8.21
N LYS A 22 -16.50 -20.57 8.34
CA LYS A 22 -15.54 -19.78 7.57
C LYS A 22 -14.15 -20.30 7.91
N ASP A 23 -13.43 -20.76 6.90
CA ASP A 23 -12.03 -21.11 7.02
C ASP A 23 -11.21 -19.81 7.02
N ASP A 24 -11.19 -19.15 8.17
CA ASP A 24 -10.29 -18.01 8.43
C ASP A 24 -8.94 -18.54 8.93
N THR A 25 -8.27 -19.40 8.16
CA THR A 25 -6.85 -19.67 8.38
C THR A 25 -6.02 -18.53 7.78
N VAL A 26 -6.08 -17.37 8.43
CA VAL A 26 -4.93 -16.46 8.36
C VAL A 26 -3.84 -17.15 9.17
N ALA A 27 -2.89 -17.78 8.47
CA ALA A 27 -1.69 -18.28 9.11
C ALA A 27 -1.12 -17.14 9.97
N SER A 28 -1.08 -17.35 11.29
CA SER A 28 -0.35 -16.44 12.17
C SER A 28 1.10 -16.40 11.67
N PRO A 29 1.71 -15.22 11.48
CA PRO A 29 3.11 -15.12 11.07
C PRO A 29 3.95 -16.03 11.95
N SER A 30 4.59 -17.04 11.37
CA SER A 30 5.30 -18.05 12.14
C SER A 30 6.64 -17.47 12.60
N TYR A 31 6.71 -17.00 13.85
CA TYR A 31 7.98 -16.69 14.51
C TYR A 31 8.06 -17.44 15.84
N ILE A 32 9.07 -18.32 15.94
CA ILE A 32 9.56 -18.88 17.20
C ILE A 32 10.90 -18.19 17.44
N SER A 33 10.90 -17.18 18.30
CA SER A 33 12.10 -16.52 18.81
C SER A 33 12.09 -16.65 20.33
N ASP A 34 13.09 -17.32 20.89
CA ASP A 34 13.35 -17.34 22.34
C ASP A 34 13.89 -15.98 22.87
N ASN A 35 14.14 -15.03 21.97
CA ASN A 35 14.60 -13.67 22.29
C ASN A 35 13.43 -12.72 22.52
N LYS A 36 13.52 -11.92 23.59
CA LYS A 36 12.54 -10.89 23.95
C LYS A 36 12.42 -9.78 22.88
N TYR A 37 13.50 -9.49 22.15
CA TYR A 37 13.57 -8.43 21.15
C TYR A 37 14.11 -8.97 19.83
N PHE A 38 13.61 -8.42 18.71
CA PHE A 38 14.25 -8.57 17.41
C PHE A 38 15.59 -7.83 17.39
N SER A 39 16.57 -8.42 16.72
CA SER A 39 17.87 -7.86 16.47
C SER A 39 17.89 -7.03 15.19
N ASP A 40 18.88 -6.16 15.06
CA ASP A 40 19.10 -5.39 13.85
C ASP A 40 19.35 -6.30 12.63
N GLY A 41 18.47 -6.17 11.63
CA GLY A 41 18.47 -6.99 10.43
C GLY A 41 17.68 -8.29 10.52
N ASP A 42 17.01 -8.57 11.64
CA ASP A 42 16.06 -9.67 11.69
C ASP A 42 14.97 -9.45 10.64
N ILE A 43 14.52 -10.55 10.06
CA ILE A 43 13.50 -10.56 9.01
C ILE A 43 12.31 -11.30 9.58
N GLU A 44 11.12 -10.68 9.54
CA GLU A 44 9.83 -11.31 9.74
C GLU A 44 9.09 -11.54 8.42
N VAL A 45 8.80 -12.81 8.10
CA VAL A 45 7.92 -13.18 6.98
C VAL A 45 6.46 -13.02 7.41
N VAL A 46 5.73 -12.11 6.76
CA VAL A 46 4.29 -11.93 6.98
C VAL A 46 3.49 -12.91 6.12
N PHE A 47 3.80 -13.00 4.82
CA PHE A 47 3.31 -14.05 3.93
C PHE A 47 4.18 -14.17 2.66
N GLU A 48 4.18 -15.35 2.04
CA GLU A 48 4.82 -15.61 0.74
C GLU A 48 3.85 -16.37 -0.17
N ASN A 49 3.28 -15.72 -1.18
CA ASN A 49 2.40 -16.40 -2.16
C ASN A 49 3.18 -16.97 -3.34
N ASP A 50 4.32 -16.36 -3.68
CA ASP A 50 5.22 -16.81 -4.75
C ASP A 50 6.64 -16.40 -4.38
N LYS A 51 7.32 -17.22 -3.57
CA LYS A 51 8.67 -16.95 -3.06
C LYS A 51 9.69 -16.64 -4.16
N SER A 52 9.53 -17.26 -5.34
CA SER A 52 10.51 -17.18 -6.42
C SER A 52 10.34 -15.96 -7.33
N ASN A 53 9.10 -15.48 -7.48
CA ASN A 53 8.77 -14.52 -8.53
C ASN A 53 7.76 -13.46 -8.08
N GLY A 54 7.31 -13.49 -6.81
CA GLY A 54 6.43 -12.50 -6.20
C GLY A 54 7.03 -11.10 -6.16
N ILE A 55 6.15 -10.11 -6.09
CA ILE A 55 6.51 -8.73 -5.81
C ILE A 55 6.65 -8.61 -4.29
N ASN A 56 7.81 -8.19 -3.80
CA ASN A 56 8.07 -8.09 -2.37
C ASN A 56 7.60 -6.73 -1.86
N VAL A 57 6.74 -6.73 -0.85
CA VAL A 57 6.47 -5.55 -0.02
C VAL A 57 7.29 -5.66 1.25
N ILE A 58 8.18 -4.71 1.48
CA ILE A 58 9.15 -4.76 2.57
C ILE A 58 8.93 -3.53 3.45
N PHE A 59 8.47 -3.76 4.67
CA PHE A 59 8.40 -2.72 5.69
C PHE A 59 9.75 -2.58 6.41
N MET A 60 10.22 -1.34 6.51
CA MET A 60 11.33 -0.93 7.34
C MET A 60 10.97 0.37 8.07
N GLY A 61 11.56 0.57 9.23
CA GLY A 61 11.30 1.70 10.11
C GLY A 61 12.57 2.44 10.47
N ASP A 62 12.48 3.77 10.53
CA ASP A 62 13.51 4.64 11.09
C ASP A 62 13.03 5.28 12.41
N VAL A 63 13.98 5.65 13.28
CA VAL A 63 13.71 6.22 14.62
C VAL A 63 13.01 5.21 15.57
N TYR A 64 13.25 3.91 15.36
CA TYR A 64 12.85 2.85 16.29
C TYR A 64 14.06 2.33 17.06
N PHE A 65 14.03 2.42 18.40
CA PHE A 65 15.09 1.93 19.29
C PHE A 65 14.80 0.52 19.80
N GLN A 66 15.77 -0.12 20.47
CA GLN A 66 15.66 -1.48 21.01
C GLN A 66 14.35 -1.78 21.74
N ASN A 67 13.87 -0.86 22.59
CA ASN A 67 12.63 -1.03 23.35
C ASN A 67 11.37 -1.08 22.48
N HIS A 68 11.43 -0.65 21.21
CA HIS A 68 10.33 -0.72 20.25
C HIS A 68 10.29 -2.05 19.48
N LEU A 69 11.37 -2.84 19.57
CA LEU A 69 11.61 -4.07 18.81
C LEU A 69 11.22 -5.33 19.57
N GLU A 70 10.39 -5.22 20.61
CA GLU A 70 9.92 -6.39 21.38
C GLU A 70 9.17 -7.39 20.49
N ALA A 71 9.49 -8.68 20.61
CA ALA A 71 9.05 -9.70 19.66
C ALA A 71 7.54 -10.00 19.73
N SER A 72 6.98 -9.98 20.94
CA SER A 72 5.56 -10.28 21.19
C SER A 72 4.65 -9.09 20.89
N ASP A 73 5.04 -7.89 21.33
CA ASP A 73 4.16 -6.73 21.48
C ASP A 73 4.78 -5.40 21.02
N GLY A 74 5.99 -5.45 20.44
CA GLY A 74 6.75 -4.26 20.07
C GLY A 74 6.01 -3.38 19.07
N ILE A 75 6.04 -2.07 19.31
CA ILE A 75 5.36 -1.09 18.46
C ILE A 75 5.87 -1.10 17.01
N TYR A 76 7.14 -1.47 16.77
CA TYR A 76 7.68 -1.63 15.41
C TYR A 76 6.85 -2.67 14.63
N ARG A 77 6.70 -3.86 15.22
CA ARG A 77 5.97 -4.98 14.63
C ARG A 77 4.51 -4.62 14.41
N LYS A 78 3.87 -3.95 15.37
CA LYS A 78 2.48 -3.47 15.24
C LYS A 78 2.32 -2.51 14.07
N HIS A 79 3.17 -1.49 13.97
CA HIS A 79 3.12 -0.52 12.88
C HIS A 79 3.33 -1.21 11.53
N ALA A 80 4.29 -2.13 11.45
CA ALA A 80 4.57 -2.90 10.24
C ALA A 80 3.36 -3.74 9.79
N LEU A 81 2.79 -4.53 10.70
CA LEU A 81 1.63 -5.38 10.42
C LEU A 81 0.40 -4.56 10.04
N ASN A 82 0.12 -3.47 10.74
CA ASN A 82 -0.99 -2.58 10.43
C ASN A 82 -0.82 -1.92 9.05
N THR A 83 0.39 -1.46 8.73
CA THR A 83 0.71 -0.85 7.43
C THR A 83 0.53 -1.85 6.29
N ILE A 84 1.12 -3.04 6.41
CA ILE A 84 1.01 -4.11 5.41
C ILE A 84 -0.45 -4.54 5.27
N SER A 85 -1.17 -4.70 6.38
CA SER A 85 -2.60 -5.03 6.35
C SER A 85 -3.42 -3.96 5.66
N TYR A 86 -3.16 -2.68 5.93
CA TYR A 86 -3.88 -1.58 5.28
C TYR A 86 -3.65 -1.58 3.77
N LEU A 87 -2.41 -1.74 3.31
CA LEU A 87 -2.09 -1.85 1.89
C LEU A 87 -2.87 -3.00 1.25
N PHE A 88 -2.78 -4.21 1.82
CA PHE A 88 -3.44 -5.39 1.24
C PHE A 88 -4.94 -5.50 1.51
N ASN A 89 -5.53 -4.56 2.25
CA ASN A 89 -6.98 -4.36 2.34
C ASN A 89 -7.47 -3.27 1.37
N SER A 90 -6.55 -2.50 0.78
CA SER A 90 -6.86 -1.45 -0.19
C SER A 90 -6.97 -2.02 -1.60
N THR A 91 -7.96 -1.57 -2.36
CA THR A 91 -8.09 -1.93 -3.78
C THR A 91 -7.06 -1.14 -4.61
N PRO A 92 -6.33 -1.75 -5.56
CA PRO A 92 -6.49 -3.11 -6.06
C PRO A 92 -5.57 -4.15 -5.38
N PHE A 93 -4.74 -3.76 -4.43
CA PHE A 93 -3.78 -4.67 -3.78
C PHE A 93 -4.45 -5.89 -3.13
N SER A 94 -5.66 -5.73 -2.58
CA SER A 94 -6.42 -6.83 -1.99
C SER A 94 -6.78 -7.92 -3.02
N GLN A 95 -7.27 -7.55 -4.20
CA GLN A 95 -7.61 -8.49 -5.28
C GLN A 95 -6.38 -9.19 -5.88
N TYR A 96 -5.24 -8.51 -5.89
CA TYR A 96 -4.02 -8.99 -6.51
C TYR A 96 -2.98 -9.50 -5.50
N LYS A 97 -3.35 -9.66 -4.21
CA LYS A 97 -2.46 -10.10 -3.13
C LYS A 97 -1.66 -11.36 -3.45
N LYS A 98 -2.25 -12.30 -4.21
CA LYS A 98 -1.59 -13.54 -4.67
C LYS A 98 -0.29 -13.31 -5.46
N HIS A 99 -0.07 -12.13 -6.00
CA HIS A 99 1.14 -11.78 -6.75
C HIS A 99 2.28 -11.26 -5.86
N PHE A 100 2.02 -11.06 -4.57
CA PHE A 100 2.94 -10.44 -3.64
C PHE A 100 3.45 -11.40 -2.56
N ASN A 101 4.59 -11.03 -1.99
CA ASN A 101 5.10 -11.49 -0.70
C ASN A 101 5.23 -10.27 0.22
N ALA A 102 5.18 -10.44 1.53
CA ALA A 102 5.33 -9.35 2.49
C ALA A 102 6.28 -9.70 3.64
N TYR A 103 7.14 -8.75 3.96
CA TYR A 103 8.20 -8.90 4.94
C TYR A 103 8.33 -7.66 5.82
N ILE A 104 8.80 -7.86 7.05
CA ILE A 104 9.27 -6.83 7.97
C ILE A 104 10.78 -7.04 8.09
N ILE A 105 11.57 -5.99 7.91
CA ILE A 105 13.01 -6.05 8.22
C ILE A 105 13.27 -5.07 9.35
N TYR A 106 13.69 -5.59 10.50
CA TYR A 106 13.92 -4.81 11.71
C TYR A 106 15.20 -4.00 11.57
N ALA A 107 15.09 -2.67 11.69
CA ALA A 107 16.22 -1.75 11.61
C ALA A 107 16.26 -0.92 12.91
N GLU A 108 17.35 -1.03 13.65
CA GLU A 108 17.50 -0.42 14.97
C GLU A 108 18.20 0.96 14.86
N SER A 109 17.52 2.01 15.32
CA SER A 109 18.15 3.29 15.64
C SER A 109 18.86 3.22 16.97
N LYS A 110 20.03 3.87 17.07
CA LYS A 110 20.89 3.84 18.26
C LYS A 110 21.08 5.23 18.83
N LEU A 111 21.05 5.32 20.15
CA LEU A 111 21.45 6.52 20.90
C LEU A 111 22.92 6.38 21.27
N PHE A 112 23.72 7.36 20.89
CA PHE A 112 25.10 7.50 21.32
C PHE A 112 25.25 8.78 22.13
N VAL A 113 26.07 8.72 23.18
CA VAL A 113 26.53 9.91 23.87
C VAL A 113 27.89 10.24 23.26
N SER A 114 27.98 11.35 22.52
CA SER A 114 29.26 11.81 21.97
C SER A 114 30.23 12.18 23.11
N GLU A 115 31.54 12.27 22.79
CA GLU A 115 32.56 12.69 23.75
C GLU A 115 32.25 14.07 24.39
N ASP A 116 31.53 14.93 23.65
CA ASP A 116 31.04 16.24 24.09
C ASP A 116 29.70 16.19 24.88
N LYS A 117 29.26 15.00 25.32
CA LYS A 117 27.99 14.77 26.05
C LYS A 117 26.73 15.20 25.28
N LYS A 118 26.79 15.23 23.95
CA LYS A 118 25.58 15.40 23.13
C LYS A 118 25.00 14.02 22.82
N ASN A 119 23.69 13.89 23.00
CA ASN A 119 22.98 12.70 22.54
C ASN A 119 22.85 12.79 21.02
N GLU A 120 23.46 11.86 20.31
CA GLU A 120 23.33 11.68 18.87
C GLU A 120 22.45 10.48 18.59
N VAL A 121 21.42 10.68 17.77
CA VAL A 121 20.58 9.60 17.26
C VAL A 121 21.17 9.14 15.93
N LYS A 122 21.67 7.90 15.90
CA LYS A 122 22.08 7.25 14.66
C LYS A 122 20.92 6.43 14.12
N THR A 123 20.31 6.95 13.08
CA THR A 123 19.24 6.32 12.31
C THR A 123 19.81 5.43 11.19
N PRO A 124 19.26 4.23 10.93
CA PRO A 124 19.74 3.38 9.83
C PRO A 124 19.68 4.06 8.46
N PHE A 125 18.58 4.77 8.17
CA PHE A 125 18.31 5.34 6.85
C PHE A 125 18.61 6.85 6.76
N GLY A 126 19.09 7.45 7.86
CA GLY A 126 19.41 8.87 7.90
C GLY A 126 18.17 9.74 7.70
N SER A 127 17.03 9.32 8.27
CA SER A 127 15.76 10.02 8.10
C SER A 127 15.82 11.46 8.63
N SER A 128 15.19 12.39 7.93
CA SER A 128 14.96 13.76 8.38
C SER A 128 13.60 14.29 7.90
N VAL A 129 13.11 15.39 8.46
CA VAL A 129 11.85 16.03 8.06
C VAL A 129 12.14 17.49 7.74
N SER A 130 11.71 17.97 6.57
CA SER A 130 11.87 19.37 6.16
C SER A 130 11.03 20.32 7.03
N PRO A 131 11.30 21.64 7.02
CA PRO A 131 10.43 22.62 7.70
C PRO A 131 8.96 22.56 7.23
N ASP A 132 8.74 22.15 5.98
CA ASP A 132 7.40 21.99 5.42
C ASP A 132 6.71 20.70 5.86
N GLY A 133 7.42 19.80 6.57
CA GLY A 133 6.89 18.54 7.06
C GLY A 133 7.09 17.36 6.12
N LEU A 134 7.95 17.48 5.10
CA LEU A 134 8.21 16.39 4.17
C LEU A 134 9.32 15.47 4.70
N PRO A 135 9.05 14.17 4.90
CA PRO A 135 10.07 13.22 5.32
C PRO A 135 11.05 12.92 4.19
N SER A 136 12.31 12.64 4.52
CA SER A 136 13.32 12.23 3.55
C SER A 136 14.31 11.24 4.17
N ILE A 137 15.01 10.51 3.31
CA ILE A 137 16.09 9.59 3.67
C ILE A 137 17.36 10.02 2.95
N SER A 138 18.51 9.81 3.59
CA SER A 138 19.82 10.14 3.03
C SER A 138 20.71 8.92 2.80
N ASN A 139 20.46 7.82 3.51
CA ASN A 139 21.29 6.61 3.46
C ASN A 139 20.65 5.50 2.62
N TRP A 140 20.58 5.72 1.31
CA TRP A 140 20.06 4.74 0.34
C TRP A 140 20.83 3.42 0.31
N ARG A 141 22.14 3.45 0.61
CA ARG A 141 22.97 2.25 0.69
C ARG A 141 22.53 1.34 1.84
N ALA A 142 22.05 1.90 2.96
CA ALA A 142 21.52 1.08 4.05
C ALA A 142 20.27 0.32 3.60
N ILE A 143 19.36 0.96 2.86
CA ILE A 143 18.16 0.31 2.31
C ILE A 143 18.55 -0.91 1.48
N ASP A 144 19.50 -0.76 0.55
CA ASP A 144 20.04 -1.89 -0.21
C ASP A 144 20.65 -2.98 0.67
N GLY A 145 21.40 -2.57 1.70
CA GLY A 145 22.00 -3.49 2.66
C GLY A 145 20.96 -4.35 3.36
N TYR A 146 19.88 -3.76 3.88
CA TYR A 146 18.80 -4.50 4.52
C TYR A 146 18.05 -5.40 3.53
N VAL A 147 17.67 -4.88 2.36
CA VAL A 147 16.98 -5.67 1.33
C VAL A 147 17.84 -6.86 0.89
N SER A 148 19.16 -6.70 0.82
CA SER A 148 20.08 -7.79 0.46
C SER A 148 20.13 -8.93 1.48
N LYS A 149 19.81 -8.68 2.76
CA LYS A 149 19.68 -9.75 3.77
C LYS A 149 18.52 -10.68 3.45
N LEU A 150 17.46 -10.15 2.83
CA LEU A 150 16.28 -10.91 2.40
C LEU A 150 16.52 -11.59 1.04
N THR A 151 16.98 -10.83 0.05
CA THR A 151 16.95 -11.26 -1.36
C THR A 151 18.30 -11.78 -1.87
N GLY A 152 19.38 -11.61 -1.10
CA GLY A 152 20.76 -11.89 -1.51
C GLY A 152 21.36 -10.84 -2.45
N LYS A 153 20.65 -9.76 -2.76
CA LYS A 153 21.06 -8.70 -3.69
C LYS A 153 20.49 -7.31 -3.31
N PRO A 154 21.03 -6.20 -3.80
CA PRO A 154 20.40 -4.88 -3.67
C PRO A 154 18.96 -4.87 -4.21
N ARG A 155 18.18 -3.84 -3.86
CA ARG A 155 16.78 -3.75 -4.27
C ARG A 155 16.62 -3.80 -5.78
N GLY A 156 15.62 -4.54 -6.26
CA GLY A 156 15.24 -4.63 -7.66
C GLY A 156 13.85 -4.05 -7.93
N GLU A 157 13.43 -4.15 -9.19
CA GLU A 157 12.13 -3.60 -9.65
C GLU A 157 10.91 -4.23 -8.97
N LYS A 158 11.07 -5.40 -8.34
CA LYS A 158 10.01 -6.13 -7.61
C LYS A 158 9.97 -5.83 -6.12
N ASP A 159 10.85 -4.98 -5.61
CA ASP A 159 10.94 -4.69 -4.19
C ASP A 159 10.29 -3.33 -3.90
N LEU A 160 9.03 -3.33 -3.47
CA LEU A 160 8.34 -2.15 -2.94
C LEU A 160 8.70 -1.96 -1.47
N ILE A 161 9.40 -0.87 -1.18
CA ILE A 161 9.92 -0.53 0.14
C ILE A 161 9.01 0.50 0.82
N LEU A 162 8.54 0.16 2.02
CA LEU A 162 7.76 1.05 2.88
C LEU A 162 8.64 1.50 4.04
N ILE A 163 8.99 2.78 4.10
CA ILE A 163 9.82 3.36 5.17
C ILE A 163 8.96 4.21 6.09
N SER A 164 8.73 3.70 7.30
CA SER A 164 8.00 4.42 8.35
C SER A 164 8.95 5.19 9.26
N ILE A 165 8.73 6.49 9.44
CA ILE A 165 9.49 7.31 10.39
C ILE A 165 8.67 7.47 11.68
N LYS A 166 9.11 6.84 12.77
CA LYS A 166 8.34 6.77 14.02
C LYS A 166 7.97 8.13 14.62
N SER A 167 8.85 9.12 14.49
CA SER A 167 8.70 10.45 15.11
C SER A 167 8.02 11.47 14.20
N HIS A 168 7.38 11.03 13.12
CA HIS A 168 6.76 11.90 12.12
C HIS A 168 5.30 11.52 11.90
N SER A 169 4.49 12.53 11.59
CA SER A 169 3.09 12.40 11.18
C SER A 169 2.71 13.53 10.22
N GLY A 170 1.75 13.28 9.32
CA GLY A 170 1.11 14.28 8.48
C GLY A 170 1.86 14.62 7.18
N GLY A 171 2.86 13.85 6.80
CA GLY A 171 3.63 14.05 5.58
C GLY A 171 4.24 12.77 5.02
N GLY A 172 4.43 12.78 3.71
CA GLY A 172 4.98 11.67 2.95
C GLY A 172 5.86 12.14 1.80
N THR A 173 6.75 11.26 1.36
CA THR A 173 7.58 11.48 0.19
C THR A 173 7.79 10.18 -0.55
N ALA A 174 7.61 10.25 -1.87
CA ALA A 174 7.98 9.22 -2.80
C ALA A 174 8.59 9.84 -4.05
N TRP A 175 9.42 9.05 -4.71
CA TRP A 175 9.81 9.32 -6.08
C TRP A 175 8.97 8.45 -7.00
N LEU A 176 8.53 9.06 -8.10
CA LEU A 176 7.85 8.39 -9.19
C LEU A 176 8.60 7.14 -9.65
N ASN A 177 7.93 5.98 -9.55
CA ASN A 177 8.43 4.67 -10.01
C ASN A 177 9.81 4.25 -9.43
N ASN A 178 10.15 4.70 -8.21
CA ASN A 178 11.39 4.32 -7.52
C ASN A 178 11.17 3.21 -6.47
N ASN A 179 9.94 2.70 -6.34
CA ASN A 179 9.57 1.64 -5.41
C ASN A 179 9.87 1.94 -3.92
N VAL A 180 10.02 3.21 -3.52
CA VAL A 180 10.21 3.59 -2.11
C VAL A 180 9.17 4.64 -1.73
N ALA A 181 8.37 4.31 -0.72
CA ALA A 181 7.38 5.18 -0.10
C ALA A 181 7.81 5.50 1.34
N ILE A 182 7.91 6.79 1.68
CA ILE A 182 8.35 7.26 3.00
C ILE A 182 7.20 8.02 3.65
N PHE A 183 6.86 7.68 4.89
CA PHE A 183 5.68 8.22 5.58
C PHE A 183 5.87 8.23 7.10
N GLY A 184 5.05 9.01 7.80
CA GLY A 184 4.96 9.00 9.26
C GLY A 184 4.48 7.66 9.81
N ALA A 185 4.80 7.36 11.06
CA ALA A 185 4.22 6.16 11.69
C ALA A 185 2.70 6.27 11.79
N GLU A 186 2.00 5.17 11.50
CA GLU A 186 0.53 5.05 11.57
C GLU A 186 -0.26 5.88 10.53
N ASP A 187 0.41 6.68 9.68
CA ASP A 187 -0.23 7.45 8.60
C ASP A 187 -0.54 6.56 7.38
N HIS A 188 -1.42 5.57 7.55
CA HIS A 188 -1.66 4.57 6.50
C HIS A 188 -2.24 5.15 5.20
N ARG A 189 -3.02 6.24 5.28
CA ARG A 189 -3.53 6.94 4.09
C ARG A 189 -2.39 7.59 3.31
N VAL A 190 -1.46 8.25 4.01
CA VAL A 190 -0.25 8.83 3.40
C VAL A 190 0.61 7.73 2.83
N MET A 191 0.83 6.63 3.55
CA MET A 191 1.52 5.46 3.01
C MET A 191 0.91 4.98 1.70
N LEU A 192 -0.41 4.85 1.63
CA LEU A 192 -1.10 4.41 0.41
C LEU A 192 -0.92 5.41 -0.74
N HIS A 193 -1.00 6.71 -0.45
CA HIS A 193 -0.72 7.79 -1.41
C HIS A 193 0.71 7.68 -1.97
N GLU A 194 1.71 7.59 -1.09
CA GLU A 194 3.12 7.47 -1.48
C GLU A 194 3.41 6.18 -2.26
N VAL A 195 2.72 5.08 -1.94
CA VAL A 195 2.76 3.85 -2.74
C VAL A 195 2.22 4.10 -4.16
N GLY A 196 1.20 4.94 -4.33
CA GLY A 196 0.70 5.34 -5.64
C GLY A 196 1.79 5.94 -6.54
N HIS A 197 2.55 6.90 -6.02
CA HIS A 197 3.72 7.47 -6.70
C HIS A 197 4.81 6.42 -6.93
N ALA A 198 5.22 5.75 -5.85
CA ALA A 198 6.39 4.88 -5.82
C ALA A 198 6.23 3.65 -6.71
N PHE A 199 5.03 3.08 -6.75
CA PHE A 199 4.76 1.80 -7.42
C PHE A 199 4.17 1.99 -8.81
N ALA A 200 3.21 2.90 -8.98
CA ALA A 200 2.39 2.99 -10.21
C ALA A 200 2.52 4.33 -10.95
N ASN A 201 3.48 5.17 -10.56
CA ASN A 201 3.76 6.44 -11.23
C ASN A 201 2.55 7.39 -11.28
N LEU A 202 1.71 7.36 -10.24
CA LEU A 202 0.56 8.24 -10.14
C LEU A 202 1.03 9.66 -9.80
N GLY A 203 0.31 10.69 -10.27
CA GLY A 203 0.57 12.08 -9.93
C GLY A 203 -0.41 12.62 -8.90
N ASP A 204 -0.07 13.74 -8.28
CA ASP A 204 -0.94 14.40 -7.31
C ASP A 204 -2.17 15.04 -7.97
N GLU A 205 -3.35 14.72 -7.45
CA GLU A 205 -4.64 15.18 -7.96
C GLU A 205 -5.14 16.45 -7.25
N TYR A 206 -4.37 16.97 -6.29
CA TYR A 206 -4.67 18.22 -5.62
C TYR A 206 -3.95 19.42 -6.25
N ALA A 207 -4.50 20.61 -6.00
CA ALA A 207 -3.86 21.88 -6.31
C ALA A 207 -3.01 22.35 -5.11
N ASN A 208 -1.80 22.80 -5.38
CA ASN A 208 -0.92 23.44 -4.40
C ASN A 208 0.19 24.19 -5.14
N GLU A 209 0.00 25.49 -5.38
CA GLU A 209 0.90 26.28 -6.24
C GLU A 209 2.34 26.42 -5.73
N SER A 210 2.61 25.98 -4.48
CA SER A 210 3.97 25.88 -3.93
C SER A 210 4.83 24.87 -4.68
N TYR A 211 4.21 23.90 -5.35
CA TYR A 211 4.88 22.85 -6.10
C TYR A 211 4.83 23.08 -7.61
N GLN A 212 5.85 22.55 -8.31
CA GLN A 212 5.93 22.60 -9.77
C GLN A 212 5.21 21.41 -10.39
N PRO A 213 4.39 21.60 -11.45
CA PRO A 213 3.73 20.54 -12.18
C PRO A 213 4.76 19.55 -12.73
N ILE A 214 4.42 18.27 -12.67
CA ILE A 214 5.22 17.21 -13.27
C ILE A 214 4.85 17.00 -14.74
N ILE A 215 5.75 16.36 -15.49
CA ILE A 215 5.49 15.91 -16.85
C ILE A 215 4.50 14.74 -16.80
N LEU A 216 3.43 14.85 -17.59
CA LEU A 216 2.32 13.90 -17.51
C LEU A 216 2.48 12.64 -18.34
N GLN A 217 3.49 12.51 -19.20
CA GLN A 217 3.54 11.43 -20.21
C GLN A 217 3.35 10.02 -19.63
N GLU A 218 3.99 9.73 -18.50
CA GLU A 218 3.95 8.41 -17.86
C GLU A 218 2.93 8.33 -16.71
N VAL A 219 2.15 9.39 -16.46
CA VAL A 219 1.19 9.48 -15.35
C VAL A 219 -0.20 9.11 -15.84
N ALA A 220 -0.84 8.12 -15.22
CA ALA A 220 -2.11 7.58 -15.69
C ALA A 220 -3.35 8.36 -15.23
N ASN A 221 -3.26 9.08 -14.10
CA ASN A 221 -4.39 9.68 -13.38
C ASN A 221 -4.50 11.21 -13.53
N LEU A 222 -3.71 11.81 -14.44
CA LEU A 222 -3.74 13.23 -14.75
C LEU A 222 -3.61 13.46 -16.25
N ASP A 223 -4.29 14.47 -16.78
CA ASP A 223 -4.19 14.86 -18.19
C ASP A 223 -4.22 16.39 -18.35
N SER A 224 -3.73 16.88 -19.49
CA SER A 224 -3.79 18.30 -19.89
C SER A 224 -4.91 18.56 -20.89
N THR A 225 -5.84 17.62 -21.06
CA THR A 225 -7.04 17.80 -21.88
C THR A 225 -8.25 17.16 -21.20
N ASN A 226 -9.42 17.79 -21.37
CA ASN A 226 -10.72 17.22 -21.01
C ASN A 226 -11.50 16.65 -22.20
N ASN A 227 -10.87 16.57 -23.37
CA ASN A 227 -11.53 16.02 -24.55
C ASN A 227 -11.80 14.52 -24.33
N PRO A 228 -13.07 14.07 -24.32
CA PRO A 228 -13.42 12.67 -24.05
C PRO A 228 -12.82 11.68 -25.05
N ASP A 229 -12.44 12.12 -26.25
CA ASP A 229 -11.80 11.28 -27.27
C ASP A 229 -10.28 11.15 -27.09
N LEU A 230 -9.66 12.07 -26.34
CA LEU A 230 -8.20 12.17 -26.20
C LEU A 230 -7.70 11.89 -24.77
N ILE A 231 -8.55 12.11 -23.77
CA ILE A 231 -8.17 11.94 -22.36
C ILE A 231 -7.71 10.50 -22.09
N LYS A 232 -6.66 10.34 -21.29
CA LYS A 232 -5.98 9.05 -21.05
C LYS A 232 -6.89 7.91 -20.60
N TRP A 233 -7.92 8.21 -19.82
CA TRP A 233 -8.87 7.23 -19.28
C TRP A 233 -10.19 7.17 -20.04
N LYS A 234 -10.22 7.60 -21.31
CA LYS A 234 -11.42 7.58 -22.15
C LYS A 234 -12.14 6.24 -22.23
N HIS A 235 -11.41 5.12 -22.10
CA HIS A 235 -11.99 3.77 -22.12
C HIS A 235 -12.87 3.43 -20.91
N PHE A 236 -12.84 4.26 -19.86
CA PHE A 236 -13.79 4.19 -18.75
C PHE A 236 -15.05 5.03 -18.97
N LEU A 237 -15.00 6.05 -19.83
CA LEU A 237 -16.12 6.98 -20.01
C LEU A 237 -17.35 6.25 -20.57
N GLY A 238 -18.48 6.44 -19.89
CA GLY A 238 -19.76 5.84 -20.27
C GLY A 238 -19.95 4.38 -19.81
N LEU A 239 -19.00 3.78 -19.09
CA LEU A 239 -19.22 2.49 -18.45
C LEU A 239 -20.13 2.67 -17.23
N SER A 240 -21.21 1.86 -17.15
CA SER A 240 -22.22 1.99 -16.09
C SER A 240 -21.72 1.73 -14.68
N ASP A 241 -20.61 1.00 -14.54
CA ASP A 241 -19.99 0.71 -13.24
C ASP A 241 -18.87 1.72 -12.87
N TYR A 242 -18.67 2.76 -13.70
CA TYR A 242 -17.62 3.78 -13.55
C TYR A 242 -18.18 5.18 -13.82
N ILE A 243 -19.39 5.45 -13.31
CA ILE A 243 -20.13 6.70 -13.57
C ILE A 243 -19.44 7.93 -12.95
N GLU A 244 -18.61 7.71 -11.94
CA GLU A 244 -17.79 8.72 -11.29
C GLU A 244 -16.61 9.16 -12.16
N VAL A 245 -16.24 8.38 -13.18
CA VAL A 245 -15.13 8.71 -14.06
C VAL A 245 -15.56 9.78 -15.07
N GLY A 246 -14.89 10.93 -14.99
CA GLY A 246 -15.11 12.10 -15.83
C GLY A 246 -13.82 12.85 -16.11
N ALA A 247 -13.91 14.16 -16.32
CA ALA A 247 -12.76 15.05 -16.46
C ALA A 247 -12.95 16.25 -15.54
N TYR A 248 -12.42 16.15 -14.32
CA TYR A 248 -12.57 17.17 -13.28
C TYR A 248 -11.36 18.09 -13.31
N GLU A 249 -11.60 19.39 -13.54
CA GLU A 249 -10.52 20.37 -13.61
C GLU A 249 -9.83 20.53 -12.24
N GLY A 250 -8.52 20.69 -12.26
CA GLY A 250 -7.65 20.76 -11.09
C GLY A 250 -6.89 19.47 -10.84
N GLY A 251 -5.61 19.61 -10.51
CA GLY A 251 -4.63 18.53 -10.31
C GLY A 251 -3.25 18.96 -10.77
N ASN A 252 -2.24 18.12 -10.59
CA ASN A 252 -0.85 18.44 -10.91
C ASN A 252 -0.39 19.78 -10.28
N TYR A 253 -0.85 20.04 -9.05
CA TYR A 253 -0.57 21.25 -8.29
C TYR A 253 -1.15 22.54 -8.88
N ARG A 254 -2.14 22.47 -9.77
CA ARG A 254 -2.82 23.64 -10.34
C ARG A 254 -4.32 23.51 -10.21
N GLU A 255 -4.98 24.66 -10.04
CA GLU A 255 -6.44 24.77 -10.01
C GLU A 255 -7.07 24.63 -11.42
N SER A 256 -6.31 24.90 -12.48
CA SER A 256 -6.79 24.84 -13.87
C SER A 256 -5.73 24.34 -14.85
N GLY A 257 -6.18 23.94 -16.04
CA GLY A 257 -5.30 23.48 -17.14
C GLY A 257 -4.86 22.01 -17.03
N PHE A 258 -5.26 21.32 -15.97
CA PHE A 258 -5.10 19.88 -15.79
C PHE A 258 -6.41 19.26 -15.30
N TRP A 259 -6.60 17.98 -15.59
CA TRP A 259 -7.78 17.22 -15.21
C TRP A 259 -7.40 15.95 -14.47
N ARG A 260 -8.26 15.56 -13.52
CA ARG A 260 -8.23 14.28 -12.80
C ARG A 260 -9.51 13.48 -13.12
N PRO A 261 -9.49 12.14 -12.96
CA PRO A 261 -10.58 11.29 -13.44
C PRO A 261 -11.80 11.24 -12.53
N GLU A 262 -11.65 11.49 -11.23
CA GLU A 262 -12.73 11.45 -10.24
C GLU A 262 -12.55 12.64 -9.28
N GLU A 263 -13.62 13.10 -8.61
CA GLU A 263 -13.51 14.22 -7.67
C GLU A 263 -12.60 13.92 -6.48
N GLN A 264 -12.62 12.65 -6.03
CA GLN A 264 -11.93 12.17 -4.84
C GLN A 264 -11.08 10.96 -5.19
N SER A 265 -9.84 10.95 -4.70
CA SER A 265 -8.98 9.77 -4.68
C SER A 265 -7.92 9.93 -3.59
N VAL A 266 -7.23 8.85 -3.25
CA VAL A 266 -6.09 8.89 -2.33
C VAL A 266 -4.94 9.74 -2.87
N MET A 267 -4.84 9.95 -4.18
CA MET A 267 -3.88 10.87 -4.81
C MET A 267 -4.32 12.35 -4.68
N GLY A 268 -5.54 12.59 -4.21
CA GLY A 268 -6.06 13.88 -3.79
C GLY A 268 -6.51 13.81 -2.33
N TRP A 269 -7.80 14.03 -2.07
CA TRP A 269 -8.34 14.17 -0.71
C TRP A 269 -9.13 12.95 -0.19
N GLY A 270 -9.30 11.93 -1.02
CA GLY A 270 -10.05 10.71 -0.71
C GLY A 270 -9.22 9.62 -0.02
N SER A 271 -9.82 8.45 0.17
CA SER A 271 -9.25 7.28 0.87
C SER A 271 -8.95 6.09 -0.04
N TYR A 272 -9.27 6.17 -1.34
CA TYR A 272 -9.16 5.07 -2.29
C TYR A 272 -8.56 5.51 -3.63
N PHE A 273 -7.93 4.60 -4.37
CA PHE A 273 -7.49 4.89 -5.74
C PHE A 273 -8.70 4.96 -6.69
N ASN A 274 -8.82 6.04 -7.47
CA ASN A 274 -9.79 6.14 -8.57
C ASN A 274 -9.52 5.09 -9.66
N ALA A 275 -10.48 4.88 -10.56
CA ALA A 275 -10.41 3.78 -11.52
C ALA A 275 -9.15 3.77 -12.40
N PRO A 276 -8.70 4.90 -12.98
CA PRO A 276 -7.44 4.92 -13.73
C PRO A 276 -6.20 4.63 -12.88
N SER A 277 -6.19 5.08 -11.61
CA SER A 277 -5.13 4.75 -10.67
C SER A 277 -5.10 3.25 -10.35
N ARG A 278 -6.26 2.63 -10.13
CA ARG A 278 -6.35 1.16 -9.94
C ARG A 278 -5.85 0.41 -11.17
N GLU A 279 -6.24 0.85 -12.36
CA GLU A 279 -5.79 0.24 -13.61
C GLU A 279 -4.26 0.32 -13.76
N ALA A 280 -3.66 1.47 -13.46
CA ALA A 280 -2.22 1.67 -13.52
C ALA A 280 -1.46 0.76 -12.54
N ILE A 281 -1.95 0.63 -11.31
CA ILE A 281 -1.40 -0.32 -10.32
C ILE A 281 -1.48 -1.75 -10.84
N VAL A 282 -2.62 -2.16 -11.42
CA VAL A 282 -2.77 -3.51 -11.99
C VAL A 282 -1.83 -3.72 -13.18
N LYS A 283 -1.71 -2.75 -14.09
CA LYS A 283 -0.75 -2.81 -15.21
C LYS A 283 0.67 -2.99 -14.71
N LYS A 284 1.09 -2.27 -13.66
CA LYS A 284 2.40 -2.45 -13.03
C LYS A 284 2.58 -3.86 -12.46
N ILE A 285 1.57 -4.40 -11.78
CA ILE A 285 1.60 -5.77 -11.25
C ILE A 285 1.80 -6.77 -12.41
N MET A 286 1.03 -6.63 -13.50
CA MET A 286 1.13 -7.50 -14.66
C MET A 286 2.51 -7.42 -15.32
N GLU A 287 3.04 -6.20 -15.50
CA GLU A 287 4.38 -5.96 -16.03
C GLU A 287 5.45 -6.68 -15.21
N LEU A 288 5.49 -6.45 -13.89
CA LEU A 288 6.46 -7.07 -12.99
C LEU A 288 6.32 -8.60 -12.96
N LYS A 289 5.10 -9.11 -13.07
CA LYS A 289 4.82 -10.55 -13.12
C LYS A 289 5.02 -11.15 -14.52
N LYS A 290 5.33 -10.34 -15.53
CA LYS A 290 5.40 -10.74 -16.96
C LYS A 290 4.13 -11.44 -17.43
N LEU A 291 2.99 -10.93 -16.98
CA LEU A 291 1.66 -11.38 -17.36
C LEU A 291 1.05 -10.38 -18.34
N GLU A 292 0.18 -10.88 -19.22
CA GLU A 292 -0.57 -10.01 -20.13
C GLU A 292 -1.67 -9.26 -19.37
N TYR A 293 -1.74 -7.96 -19.58
CA TYR A 293 -2.84 -7.13 -19.08
C TYR A 293 -4.07 -7.26 -19.98
N ASN A 294 -5.25 -7.43 -19.39
CA ASN A 294 -6.52 -7.45 -20.11
C ASN A 294 -7.56 -6.56 -19.43
N PHE A 295 -8.05 -5.54 -20.14
CA PHE A 295 -9.02 -4.58 -19.59
C PHE A 295 -10.33 -5.24 -19.16
N LYS A 296 -10.85 -6.23 -19.91
CA LYS A 296 -12.12 -6.89 -19.56
C LYS A 296 -11.98 -7.70 -18.27
N GLU A 297 -10.86 -8.40 -18.08
CA GLU A 297 -10.59 -9.11 -16.83
C GLU A 297 -10.36 -8.13 -15.67
N PHE A 298 -9.69 -7.00 -15.92
CA PHE A 298 -9.57 -5.92 -14.92
C PHE A 298 -10.96 -5.47 -14.45
N LEU A 299 -11.87 -5.09 -15.36
CA LEU A 299 -13.23 -4.65 -15.01
C LEU A 299 -13.99 -5.70 -14.18
N LYS A 300 -13.85 -6.98 -14.55
CA LYS A 300 -14.50 -8.08 -13.85
C LYS A 300 -13.99 -8.24 -12.41
N ILE A 301 -12.68 -8.15 -12.21
CA ILE A 301 -12.05 -8.27 -10.89
C ILE A 301 -12.37 -7.05 -10.03
N ASP A 302 -12.22 -5.85 -10.60
CA ASP A 302 -12.47 -4.57 -9.94
C ASP A 302 -13.92 -4.50 -9.40
N LYS A 303 -14.89 -4.91 -10.22
CA LYS A 303 -16.32 -4.98 -9.86
C LYS A 303 -16.66 -5.98 -8.76
N SER A 304 -16.01 -7.15 -8.72
CA SER A 304 -16.44 -8.27 -7.89
C SER A 304 -16.47 -7.99 -6.37
N ASN A 305 -15.80 -6.92 -5.92
CA ASN A 305 -15.69 -6.57 -4.50
C ASN A 305 -16.45 -5.31 -4.08
N ASP A 306 -17.11 -4.60 -5.00
CA ASP A 306 -17.92 -3.41 -4.65
C ASP A 306 -19.17 -3.77 -3.82
N ASN A 307 -19.55 -5.05 -3.84
CA ASN A 307 -20.57 -5.63 -2.95
C ASN A 307 -20.06 -6.02 -1.56
N SER A 308 -18.74 -5.94 -1.30
CA SER A 308 -18.11 -6.26 -0.01
C SER A 308 -17.60 -5.03 0.75
N SER A 309 -17.35 -3.92 0.05
CA SER A 309 -16.85 -2.65 0.59
C SER A 309 -17.93 -1.70 1.10
N LYS A 310 -19.23 -1.95 0.84
CA LYS A 310 -20.34 -1.15 1.43
C LYS A 310 -20.58 -1.38 2.93
N LYS A 311 -19.71 -2.13 3.63
CA LYS A 311 -19.75 -2.20 5.10
C LYS A 311 -18.76 -1.18 5.68
N THR A 312 -19.39 -0.06 6.08
CA THR A 312 -18.99 0.92 7.10
C THR A 312 -17.78 1.81 6.80
N ASP A 313 -18.04 2.87 6.03
CA ASP A 313 -17.26 4.12 6.04
C ASP A 313 -17.82 5.16 7.05
N SER A 314 -18.72 4.76 7.96
CA SER A 314 -19.34 5.69 8.92
C SER A 314 -18.45 6.10 10.09
N ASP A 315 -17.26 5.50 10.24
CA ASP A 315 -16.43 5.66 11.44
C ASP A 315 -15.07 6.35 11.17
N LEU A 316 -14.81 6.78 9.93
CA LEU A 316 -13.58 7.51 9.55
C LEU A 316 -13.77 9.03 9.37
N GLU A 317 -15.00 9.54 9.46
CA GLU A 317 -15.32 10.95 9.19
C GLU A 317 -15.01 11.96 10.32
N ASN A 318 -14.30 11.57 11.37
CA ASN A 318 -13.97 12.53 12.45
C ASN A 318 -12.52 12.42 12.93
N LYS A 319 -11.59 12.79 12.05
CA LYS A 319 -10.28 13.33 12.44
C LYS A 319 -9.72 14.17 11.30
N ASN A 320 -9.90 15.49 11.45
CA ASN A 320 -9.20 16.61 10.81
C ASN A 320 -8.84 16.46 9.32
N SER A 321 -9.36 17.38 8.51
CA SER A 321 -8.79 17.78 7.22
C SER A 321 -7.32 18.19 7.39
N ILE A 322 -6.43 17.21 7.41
CA ILE A 322 -4.99 17.40 7.33
C ILE A 322 -4.70 17.60 5.84
N GLU A 323 -4.37 18.83 5.49
CA GLU A 323 -3.78 19.18 4.21
C GLU A 323 -2.60 18.23 3.96
N LEU A 324 -2.72 17.35 2.95
CA LEU A 324 -1.65 16.42 2.59
C LEU A 324 -0.42 17.22 2.18
N LYS A 325 0.67 17.02 2.91
CA LYS A 325 1.98 17.53 2.54
C LYS A 325 2.76 16.37 1.95
N CYS A 326 2.55 16.17 0.66
CA CYS A 326 3.26 15.19 -0.15
C CYS A 326 4.11 15.94 -1.17
N GLY A 327 5.33 15.47 -1.40
CA GLY A 327 6.29 16.09 -2.30
C GLY A 327 6.87 15.08 -3.26
N VAL A 328 6.72 15.32 -4.56
CA VAL A 328 7.35 14.53 -5.63
C VAL A 328 8.64 15.22 -6.07
N ASN A 329 9.77 14.54 -5.93
CA ASN A 329 11.06 15.03 -6.43
C ASN A 329 11.34 14.48 -7.84
N LEU A 330 11.63 15.35 -8.79
CA LEU A 330 12.15 14.98 -10.12
C LEU A 330 13.68 14.81 -10.00
N GLN A 331 14.21 13.62 -10.32
CA GLN A 331 15.65 13.56 -10.65
C GLN A 331 15.86 14.31 -11.96
N SER A 332 16.72 15.33 -11.95
CA SER A 332 17.47 15.66 -13.16
C SER A 332 18.27 14.41 -13.52
N GLN A 333 18.03 13.85 -14.71
CA GLN A 333 18.79 12.72 -15.26
C GLN A 333 20.30 12.94 -15.17
#